data_AF-A0A091CCX3-F1
#
_entry.id   AF-A0A091CCX3-F1
#
_cell.length_a   1.000
_cell.length_b   1.000
_cell.length_c   1.000
_cell.angle_alpha   90.00
_cell.angle_beta   90.00
_cell.angle_gamma   90.00
#
_symmetry.space_group_name_H-M   'P 1'
#
loop_
_entity.id
_entity.type
_entity.pdbx_description
1 polymer ?
#
loop_
_entity_poly.entity_id
_entity_poly.type
_entity_poly.pdbx_seq_one_letter_code
_entity_poly.pdbx_strand_id
1 'polypeptide(L)'
;MTDPVMGRIHSTENFGTVDGPGVRFIVFAQGCRMRCEFCHNPDTWNIKSKKAKMRTADDILEEAVKYRPYWGEKGGITVSGGEPLLQIDFLIDLFKKAKAQGIHTTLDTCGNPFTRKEPFF
;
A
#
# COMPACT_ATOMS: atom_id res chain seq x y z
N MET A 1 5.61 -25.44 2.88
CA MET A 1 4.96 -24.15 3.19
C MET A 1 5.80 -23.09 2.53
N THR A 2 5.23 -22.30 1.61
CA THR A 2 5.93 -21.16 1.00
C THR A 2 6.04 -20.04 2.03
N ASP A 3 7.17 -19.35 2.06
CA ASP A 3 7.35 -18.19 2.93
C ASP A 3 6.25 -17.14 2.68
N PRO A 4 5.78 -16.42 3.71
CA PRO A 4 4.75 -15.40 3.55
C PRO A 4 5.24 -14.25 2.68
N VAL A 5 4.36 -13.71 1.85
CA VAL A 5 4.65 -12.53 1.02
C VAL A 5 4.76 -11.30 1.93
N MET A 6 5.91 -10.63 1.88
CA MET A 6 6.21 -9.49 2.74
C MET A 6 6.22 -8.18 1.94
N GLY A 7 5.61 -7.14 2.51
CA GLY A 7 5.73 -5.76 2.03
C GLY A 7 6.72 -4.96 2.86
N ARG A 8 7.52 -4.13 2.22
CA ARG A 8 8.36 -3.12 2.87
C ARG A 8 7.57 -1.82 3.00
N ILE A 9 7.10 -1.54 4.22
CA ILE A 9 6.18 -0.45 4.53
C ILE A 9 6.94 0.69 5.22
N HIS A 10 6.76 1.91 4.70
CA HIS A 10 7.27 3.13 5.31
C HIS A 10 6.50 3.48 6.59
N SER A 11 5.18 3.61 6.45
CA SER A 11 4.27 3.95 7.55
C SER A 11 2.83 3.50 7.24
N THR A 12 1.99 3.54 8.27
CA THR A 12 0.53 3.41 8.16
C THR A 12 -0.12 4.66 8.73
N GLU A 13 -1.28 5.02 8.20
CA GLU A 13 -2.13 6.10 8.72
C GLU A 13 -3.57 5.60 8.83
N ASN A 14 -4.23 5.90 9.93
CA ASN A 14 -5.51 5.27 10.28
C ASN A 14 -6.76 6.07 9.88
N PHE A 15 -6.60 7.35 9.54
CA PHE A 15 -7.72 8.28 9.31
C PHE A 15 -7.47 9.22 8.12
N GLY A 16 -7.13 8.64 6.97
CA GLY A 16 -7.01 9.38 5.71
C GLY A 16 -8.36 9.86 5.20
N THR A 17 -8.52 11.16 4.96
CA THR A 17 -9.76 11.76 4.42
C THR A 17 -9.61 12.30 3.00
N VAL A 18 -8.39 12.30 2.47
CA VAL A 18 -8.05 12.86 1.14
C VAL A 18 -7.38 11.84 0.21
N ASP A 19 -7.30 10.58 0.63
CA ASP A 19 -6.52 9.50 -0.02
C ASP A 19 -7.40 8.48 -0.74
N GLY A 20 -8.58 8.92 -1.17
CA GLY A 20 -9.60 8.11 -1.83
C GLY A 20 -11.01 8.34 -1.26
N PRO A 21 -11.98 7.47 -1.60
CA PRO A 21 -13.35 7.63 -1.13
C PRO A 21 -13.49 7.30 0.35
N GLY A 22 -14.24 8.12 1.08
CA GLY A 22 -14.51 7.94 2.51
C GLY A 22 -13.28 8.09 3.41
N VAL A 23 -13.38 7.60 4.64
CA VAL A 23 -12.24 7.56 5.57
C VAL A 23 -11.45 6.28 5.35
N ARG A 24 -10.12 6.37 5.31
CA ARG A 24 -9.26 5.27 4.85
C ARG A 24 -8.11 4.97 5.80
N PHE A 25 -7.81 3.68 5.92
CA PHE A 25 -6.53 3.22 6.44
C PHE A 25 -5.53 3.19 5.29
N ILE A 26 -4.47 3.99 5.38
CA ILE A 26 -3.47 4.15 4.33
C ILE A 26 -2.23 3.35 4.69
N VAL A 27 -1.72 2.61 3.71
CA VAL A 27 -0.46 1.89 3.77
C VAL A 27 0.51 2.58 2.83
N PHE A 28 1.55 3.22 3.37
CA PHE A 28 2.59 3.86 2.56
C PHE A 28 3.72 2.87 2.29
N ALA A 29 3.80 2.35 1.06
CA ALA A 29 4.85 1.47 0.61
C ALA A 29 6.20 2.21 0.51
N GLN A 30 7.29 1.56 0.92
CA GLN A 30 8.64 2.07 0.72
C GLN A 30 9.15 1.72 -0.68
N GLY A 31 9.80 2.69 -1.32
CA GLY A 31 10.50 2.55 -2.59
C GLY A 31 9.78 3.28 -3.70
N CYS A 32 10.51 4.13 -4.43
CA CYS A 32 10.03 4.76 -5.66
C CYS A 32 11.20 4.94 -6.62
N ARG A 33 11.00 4.63 -7.91
CA ARG A 33 12.01 4.85 -8.96
C ARG A 33 11.94 6.25 -9.56
N MET A 34 10.82 6.96 -9.40
CA MET A 34 10.69 8.35 -9.83
C MET A 34 11.41 9.30 -8.88
N ARG A 35 11.74 10.49 -9.39
CA ARG A 35 12.34 11.61 -8.64
C ARG A 35 11.57 12.89 -8.98
N CYS A 36 10.27 12.85 -8.77
CA CYS A 36 9.40 14.00 -9.04
C CYS A 36 9.94 15.23 -8.28
N GLU A 37 10.05 16.37 -8.96
CA GLU A 37 10.60 17.61 -8.38
C GLU A 37 9.81 18.09 -7.17
N PHE A 38 8.51 17.77 -7.13
CA PHE A 38 7.56 18.13 -6.09
C PHE A 38 7.17 16.93 -5.19
N CYS A 39 8.00 15.89 -5.13
CA CYS A 39 7.69 14.72 -4.30
C CYS A 39 7.56 15.15 -2.83
N HIS A 40 6.38 14.92 -2.24
CA HIS A 40 6.11 15.26 -0.85
C HIS A 40 6.82 14.32 0.15
N ASN A 41 7.15 13.10 -0.29
CA ASN A 41 7.71 12.05 0.57
C ASN A 41 9.02 11.48 -0.02
N PRO A 42 10.09 12.29 -0.16
CA PRO A 42 11.35 11.85 -0.75
C PRO A 42 12.09 10.77 0.07
N ASP A 43 11.75 10.64 1.36
CA ASP A 43 12.22 9.58 2.24
C ASP A 43 11.66 8.19 1.86
N THR A 44 10.56 8.13 1.10
CA THR A 44 10.06 6.88 0.51
C THR A 44 10.90 6.38 -0.67
N TRP A 45 11.80 7.19 -1.24
CA TRP A 45 12.54 6.81 -2.46
C TRP A 45 13.45 5.60 -2.30
N ASN A 46 14.14 5.49 -1.16
CA ASN A 46 15.12 4.43 -0.95
C ASN A 46 14.43 3.06 -0.80
N ILE A 47 14.45 2.26 -1.87
CA ILE A 47 13.86 0.92 -1.92
C ILE A 47 14.42 0.00 -0.81
N LYS A 48 15.67 0.21 -0.39
CA LYS A 48 16.34 -0.59 0.65
C LYS A 48 16.45 0.15 1.98
N SER A 49 15.56 1.12 2.23
CA SER A 49 15.55 1.86 3.49
C SER A 49 15.46 0.90 4.68
N LYS A 50 16.40 1.06 5.63
CA LYS A 50 16.41 0.33 6.90
C LYS A 50 15.37 0.85 7.89
N LYS A 51 14.78 2.03 7.63
CA LYS A 51 13.72 2.61 8.46
C LYS A 51 12.36 1.99 8.17
N ALA A 52 12.19 1.39 6.99
CA ALA A 52 10.97 0.71 6.61
C ALA A 52 10.86 -0.65 7.32
N LYS A 53 9.63 -1.05 7.62
CA LYS A 53 9.30 -2.31 8.30
C LYS A 53 8.85 -3.34 7.29
N MET A 54 9.30 -4.59 7.44
CA MET A 54 8.71 -5.72 6.71
C MET A 54 7.42 -6.12 7.42
N ARG A 55 6.29 -6.12 6.70
CA ARG A 55 4.95 -6.41 7.21
C ARG A 55 4.27 -7.44 6.30
N THR A 56 3.44 -8.33 6.83
CA THR A 56 2.60 -9.22 6.00
C THR A 56 1.28 -8.54 5.69
N ALA A 57 0.53 -9.05 4.71
CA ALA A 57 -0.84 -8.59 4.49
C ALA A 57 -1.73 -8.81 5.71
N ASP A 58 -1.55 -9.94 6.41
CA ASP A 58 -2.36 -10.29 7.58
C ASP A 58 -2.14 -9.30 8.72
N ASP A 59 -0.89 -8.94 9.01
CA ASP A 59 -0.57 -8.01 10.09
C ASP A 59 -0.97 -6.56 9.76
N ILE A 60 -0.98 -6.16 8.48
CA ILE A 60 -1.59 -4.90 8.03
C ILE A 60 -3.12 -4.92 8.20
N LEU A 61 -3.78 -6.02 7.83
CA LEU A 61 -5.23 -6.14 7.94
C LEU A 61 -5.69 -6.17 9.40
N GLU A 62 -4.98 -6.88 10.27
CA GLU A 62 -5.22 -6.90 11.72
C GLU A 62 -5.13 -5.50 12.34
N GLU A 63 -4.20 -4.66 11.87
CA GLU A 63 -4.13 -3.25 12.27
C GLU A 63 -5.31 -2.45 11.70
N ALA A 64 -5.58 -2.57 10.41
CA ALA A 64 -6.58 -1.78 9.70
C ALA A 64 -8.01 -2.02 10.23
N VAL A 65 -8.40 -3.27 10.51
CA VAL A 65 -9.76 -3.61 10.92
C VAL A 65 -10.17 -2.98 12.26
N LYS A 66 -9.21 -2.62 13.12
CA LYS A 66 -9.46 -1.89 14.38
C LYS A 66 -10.10 -0.53 14.11
N TYR A 67 -9.89 0.04 12.93
CA TYR A 67 -10.40 1.35 12.52
C TYR A 67 -11.61 1.27 11.60
N ARG A 68 -12.07 0.06 11.25
CA ARG A 68 -13.23 -0.16 10.36
C ARG A 68 -14.50 0.62 10.74
N PRO A 69 -14.85 0.81 12.03
CA PRO A 69 -16.02 1.61 12.41
C PRO A 69 -16.00 3.05 11.91
N TYR A 70 -14.81 3.61 11.61
CA TYR A 70 -14.66 4.99 11.15
C TYR A 70 -14.75 5.16 9.63
N TRP A 71 -14.66 4.07 8.87
CA TRP A 71 -14.58 4.12 7.40
C TRP A 71 -15.88 4.58 6.73
N GLY A 72 -17.02 4.43 7.42
CA GLY A 72 -18.33 4.65 6.83
C GLY A 72 -18.61 3.69 5.67
N GLU A 73 -19.57 4.03 4.81
CA GLU A 73 -20.01 3.16 3.72
C GLU A 73 -19.02 3.07 2.55
N LYS A 74 -18.21 4.11 2.34
CA LYS A 74 -17.33 4.26 1.16
C LYS A 74 -15.84 4.09 1.47
N GLY A 75 -15.47 4.04 2.75
CA GLY A 75 -14.09 3.94 3.20
C GLY A 75 -13.48 2.56 3.02
N GLY A 76 -12.24 2.39 3.47
CA GLY A 76 -11.51 1.14 3.30
C GLY A 76 -10.00 1.32 3.40
N ILE A 77 -9.25 0.58 2.59
CA ILE A 77 -7.77 0.62 2.58
C ILE A 77 -7.26 1.31 1.32
N THR A 78 -6.33 2.25 1.45
CA THR A 78 -5.51 2.77 0.34
C THR A 78 -4.10 2.27 0.47
N VAL A 79 -3.48 1.84 -0.63
CA VAL A 79 -2.01 1.65 -0.68
C VAL A 79 -1.42 2.74 -1.55
N SER A 80 -0.53 3.54 -0.96
CA SER A 80 0.17 4.70 -1.54
C SER A 80 1.65 4.65 -1.11
N GLY A 81 2.33 5.78 -0.96
CA GLY A 81 3.71 5.89 -0.47
C GLY A 81 4.67 6.30 -1.57
N GLY A 82 5.73 5.51 -1.77
CA GLY A 82 6.62 5.70 -2.90
C GLY A 82 5.94 5.30 -4.21
N GLU A 83 6.11 4.04 -4.61
CA GLU A 83 5.36 3.44 -5.71
C GLU A 83 4.95 2.02 -5.30
N PRO A 84 3.68 1.82 -4.92
CA PRO A 84 3.17 0.51 -4.49
C PRO A 84 3.39 -0.61 -5.50
N LEU A 85 3.31 -0.31 -6.81
CA LEU A 85 3.46 -1.31 -7.87
C LEU A 85 4.85 -1.96 -7.91
N LEU A 86 5.86 -1.39 -7.25
CA LEU A 86 7.17 -2.05 -7.07
C LEU A 86 7.09 -3.29 -6.14
N GLN A 87 5.97 -3.50 -5.45
CA GLN A 87 5.74 -4.60 -4.50
C GLN A 87 4.48 -5.38 -4.87
N ILE A 88 4.33 -5.73 -6.16
CA ILE A 88 3.08 -6.25 -6.74
C ILE A 88 2.57 -7.53 -6.07
N ASP A 89 3.45 -8.46 -5.69
CA ASP A 89 3.04 -9.70 -5.02
C ASP A 89 2.36 -9.41 -3.67
N PHE A 90 2.93 -8.47 -2.90
CA PHE A 90 2.34 -8.03 -1.63
C PHE A 90 0.99 -7.32 -1.85
N LEU A 91 0.89 -6.47 -2.88
CA LEU A 91 -0.37 -5.82 -3.23
C LEU A 91 -1.46 -6.83 -3.59
N ILE A 92 -1.14 -7.84 -4.39
CA ILE A 92 -2.07 -8.90 -4.78
C ILE A 92 -2.55 -9.65 -3.55
N ASP A 93 -1.64 -10.04 -2.65
CA ASP A 93 -2.00 -10.75 -1.41
C ASP A 93 -2.91 -9.88 -0.51
N LEU A 94 -2.50 -8.64 -0.25
CA LEU A 94 -3.25 -7.69 0.57
C LEU A 94 -4.65 -7.42 0.01
N PHE A 95 -4.79 -7.14 -1.28
CA PHE A 95 -6.08 -6.81 -1.86
C PHE A 95 -7.01 -8.02 -1.97
N LYS A 96 -6.49 -9.21 -2.27
CA LYS A 96 -7.32 -10.44 -2.23
C LYS A 96 -7.87 -10.68 -0.83
N LYS A 97 -7.02 -10.60 0.20
CA LYS A 97 -7.43 -10.78 1.59
C LYS A 97 -8.39 -9.68 2.08
N ALA A 98 -8.13 -8.42 1.75
CA ALA A 98 -9.02 -7.30 2.06
C ALA A 98 -10.41 -7.49 1.42
N LYS A 99 -10.45 -7.85 0.13
CA LYS A 99 -11.70 -8.10 -0.60
C LYS A 99 -12.48 -9.26 -0.03
N ALA A 100 -11.81 -10.33 0.41
CA ALA A 100 -12.46 -11.46 1.09
C ALA A 100 -13.17 -11.04 2.40
N GLN A 101 -12.72 -9.95 3.04
CA GLN A 101 -13.36 -9.36 4.22
C GLN A 101 -14.38 -8.24 3.89
N GLY A 102 -14.76 -8.10 2.61
CA GLY A 102 -15.66 -7.05 2.13
C GLY A 102 -15.08 -5.63 2.32
N ILE A 103 -13.76 -5.48 2.33
CA ILE A 103 -13.11 -4.18 2.46
C ILE A 103 -12.91 -3.57 1.06
N HIS A 104 -13.30 -2.31 0.89
CA HIS A 104 -12.99 -1.55 -0.31
C HIS A 104 -11.48 -1.25 -0.39
N THR A 105 -10.89 -1.41 -1.56
CA THR A 105 -9.45 -1.21 -1.79
C THR A 105 -9.24 -0.10 -2.82
N THR A 106 -8.26 0.76 -2.57
CA THR A 106 -7.79 1.80 -3.49
C THR A 106 -6.29 1.62 -3.69
N LEU A 107 -5.85 1.72 -4.94
CA LEU A 107 -4.44 1.80 -5.29
C LEU A 107 -4.15 3.24 -5.73
N ASP A 108 -3.20 3.87 -5.07
CA ASP A 108 -2.68 5.18 -5.45
C ASP A 108 -1.26 4.99 -6.00
N THR A 109 -1.08 5.27 -7.30
CA THR A 109 0.12 4.90 -8.05
C THR A 109 0.46 5.96 -9.08
N CYS A 110 1.75 6.15 -9.36
CA CYS A 110 2.20 6.96 -10.50
C CYS A 110 2.29 6.13 -11.80
N GLY A 111 2.05 4.82 -11.73
CA GLY A 111 2.04 3.92 -12.89
C GLY A 111 3.41 3.69 -13.51
N ASN A 112 4.51 4.13 -12.88
CA ASN A 112 5.85 4.04 -13.45
C ASN A 112 6.33 2.61 -13.79
N PRO A 113 6.01 1.57 -13.01
CA PRO A 113 6.42 0.20 -13.35
C PRO A 113 5.65 -0.42 -14.53
N PHE A 114 4.70 0.29 -15.14
CA PHE A 114 3.94 -0.20 -16.28
C PHE A 114 4.84 -0.49 -17.49
N THR A 115 4.70 -1.68 -18.07
CA THR A 115 5.38 -2.09 -19.30
C THR A 115 4.43 -2.88 -20.20
N ARG A 116 4.60 -2.74 -21.52
CA ARG A 116 3.92 -3.59 -22.53
C ARG A 116 4.75 -4.82 -22.92
N LYS A 117 5.96 -4.94 -22.39
CA LYS A 117 6.89 -6.03 -22.68
C LYS A 117 6.92 -6.99 -21.51
N GLU A 118 6.80 -8.27 -21.81
CA GLU A 118 7.01 -9.31 -20.82
C GLU A 118 8.49 -9.42 -20.42
N PRO A 119 8.76 -9.81 -19.17
CA PRO A 119 7.75 -10.08 -18.15
C PRO A 119 7.18 -8.82 -17.45
N PHE A 120 5.93 -8.89 -17.03
CA PHE A 120 5.24 -7.84 -16.26
C PHE A 120 5.61 -7.92 -14.76
N PHE A 121 6.83 -7.55 -14.39
CA PHE A 121 7.25 -7.45 -12.98
C PHE A 121 8.31 -6.37 -12.74
#